data_AF-A0A1X1T075-F1
#
_entry.id   AF-A0A1X1T075-F1
#
_cell.length_a   1.000
_cell.length_b   1.000
_cell.length_c   1.000
_cell.angle_alpha   90.00
_cell.angle_beta   90.00
_cell.angle_gamma   90.00
#
_symmetry.space_group_name_H-M   'P 1'
#
loop_
_entity.id
_entity.type
_entity.pdbx_description
1 polymer ?
#
loop_
_entity_poly.entity_id
_entity_poly.type
_entity_poly.pdbx_seq_one_letter_code
_entity_poly.pdbx_strand_id
1 'polypeptide(L)'
;MRRRLPKWTIRVLAITGAALLVTGCEAQVRGAPPATESAPLATVQAPPAQPAEPMDGFAGLDVRVRQATADAAASGAEIETAVLDRNTGATVSGGGNNPFPIASVVKLFIADDLLLQESEGKMALSAADRKSLDAMLRSSDDSAAQMFWDRSGGNAVIARVKARYGLAGTTAPYNGHWDVTQSTAGDLVRYYDMLLDGAGGLPPEQGDTIIGNLAQSTPTGTDGYPQRFGIPEGLYAEPVAVKQGWFCCWNGGNQLHVSTGTFGPERRYVMAIASLDPTGEAAARENITRAVKTMFPGGKV
;
A
#
# COMPACT_ATOMS: atom_id res chain seq x y z
N MET A 1 0.01 -46.30 -12.94
CA MET A 1 -0.40 -45.67 -14.21
C MET A 1 0.34 -44.35 -14.38
N ARG A 2 1.28 -44.29 -15.34
CA ARG A 2 2.06 -43.08 -15.66
C ARG A 2 1.32 -42.30 -16.75
N ARG A 3 1.01 -41.01 -16.55
CA ARG A 3 0.64 -40.10 -17.64
C ARG A 3 1.50 -38.85 -17.59
N ARG A 4 2.14 -38.60 -18.73
CA ARG A 4 3.11 -37.54 -19.03
C ARG A 4 2.39 -36.27 -19.51
N LEU A 5 2.97 -35.12 -19.21
CA LEU A 5 2.63 -33.78 -19.70
C LEU A 5 2.94 -33.63 -21.21
N PRO A 6 2.18 -32.81 -21.97
CA PRO A 6 2.48 -32.49 -23.36
C PRO A 6 3.45 -31.31 -23.52
N LYS A 7 4.29 -31.41 -24.56
CA LYS A 7 5.35 -30.48 -24.93
C LYS A 7 4.84 -29.35 -25.84
N TRP A 8 5.32 -28.14 -25.58
CA TRP A 8 5.28 -26.97 -26.44
C TRP A 8 6.08 -27.19 -27.75
N THR A 9 5.56 -26.69 -28.87
CA THR A 9 6.30 -26.57 -30.15
C THR A 9 6.36 -25.12 -30.59
N ILE A 10 7.58 -24.59 -30.66
CA ILE A 10 7.93 -23.30 -31.27
C ILE A 10 8.17 -23.54 -32.77
N ARG A 11 7.66 -22.65 -33.64
CA ARG A 11 8.07 -22.57 -35.04
C ARG A 11 8.67 -21.19 -35.33
N VAL A 12 9.94 -21.20 -35.73
CA VAL A 12 10.67 -20.09 -36.36
C VAL A 12 10.51 -20.25 -37.88
N LEU A 13 10.34 -19.15 -38.61
CA LEU A 13 10.57 -19.11 -40.05
C LEU A 13 11.25 -17.79 -40.43
N ALA A 14 12.41 -17.91 -41.06
CA ALA A 14 13.14 -16.82 -41.72
C ALA A 14 13.31 -17.22 -43.19
N ILE A 15 13.04 -16.31 -44.14
CA ILE A 15 13.52 -16.42 -45.53
C ILE A 15 13.86 -15.02 -46.06
N THR A 16 15.12 -14.90 -46.47
CA THR A 16 15.81 -13.86 -47.24
C THR A 16 15.56 -13.96 -48.76
N GLY A 17 15.73 -12.86 -49.51
CA GLY A 17 16.00 -12.94 -50.96
C GLY A 17 16.00 -11.58 -51.68
N ALA A 18 17.16 -11.20 -52.24
CA ALA A 18 17.48 -9.92 -52.89
C ALA A 18 17.35 -9.94 -54.42
N ALA A 19 17.32 -8.76 -55.07
CA ALA A 19 18.24 -8.33 -56.16
C ALA A 19 17.71 -7.13 -56.98
N LEU A 20 18.66 -6.34 -57.49
CA LEU A 20 18.56 -5.02 -58.15
C LEU A 20 18.70 -5.10 -59.70
N LEU A 21 18.43 -3.93 -60.33
CA LEU A 21 18.94 -3.35 -61.61
C LEU A 21 18.01 -3.52 -62.86
N VAL A 22 17.87 -2.61 -63.85
CA VAL A 22 18.25 -1.20 -64.17
C VAL A 22 17.57 -0.79 -65.52
N THR A 23 17.36 0.52 -65.72
CA THR A 23 17.18 1.35 -66.98
C THR A 23 15.93 1.33 -67.88
N GLY A 24 15.49 2.57 -68.20
CA GLY A 24 14.90 3.00 -69.49
C GLY A 24 14.46 4.48 -69.49
N CYS A 25 15.06 5.33 -70.34
CA CYS A 25 14.66 6.72 -70.67
C CYS A 25 13.33 6.74 -71.49
N GLU A 26 12.51 7.79 -71.69
CA GLU A 26 12.73 9.21 -72.03
C GLU A 26 11.45 10.06 -71.80
N ALA A 27 11.54 11.35 -72.11
CA ALA A 27 10.72 12.49 -71.69
C ALA A 27 9.33 12.69 -72.34
N GLN A 28 8.46 13.47 -71.66
CA GLN A 28 7.65 14.52 -72.31
C GLN A 28 7.37 15.71 -71.37
N VAL A 29 7.38 16.90 -71.97
CA VAL A 29 7.26 18.24 -71.37
C VAL A 29 5.82 18.79 -71.50
N ARG A 30 5.46 19.69 -70.57
CA ARG A 30 4.44 20.78 -70.58
C ARG A 30 3.43 20.61 -69.43
N GLY A 31 3.10 21.61 -68.62
CA GLY A 31 3.46 23.02 -68.52
C GLY A 31 2.94 23.57 -67.18
N ALA A 32 3.50 24.68 -66.69
CA ALA A 32 3.17 25.27 -65.39
C ALA A 32 2.02 26.31 -65.48
N PRO A 33 1.14 26.38 -64.46
CA PRO A 33 0.35 27.57 -64.11
C PRO A 33 0.90 28.30 -62.87
N PRO A 34 0.46 29.55 -62.61
CA PRO A 34 1.27 30.58 -61.96
C PRO A 34 1.24 30.54 -60.43
N ALA A 35 2.26 31.16 -59.83
CA ALA A 35 2.38 31.38 -58.39
C ALA A 35 1.30 32.35 -57.88
N THR A 36 0.47 31.88 -56.95
CA THR A 36 -0.34 32.73 -56.08
C THR A 36 0.33 32.84 -54.71
N GLU A 37 0.71 34.08 -54.43
CA GLU A 37 1.19 34.65 -53.18
C GLU A 37 0.42 34.12 -51.96
N SER A 38 1.12 33.40 -51.07
CA SER A 38 0.58 32.94 -49.80
C SER A 38 0.82 34.01 -48.74
N ALA A 39 -0.24 34.70 -48.31
CA ALA A 39 -0.20 35.56 -47.13
C ALA A 39 0.17 34.74 -45.88
N PRO A 40 0.94 35.28 -44.92
CA PRO A 40 1.30 34.54 -43.72
C PRO A 40 0.07 34.34 -42.84
N LEU A 41 -0.33 33.10 -42.61
CA LEU A 41 -1.21 32.76 -41.49
C LEU A 41 -0.43 33.05 -40.20
N ALA A 42 -0.91 34.03 -39.43
CA ALA A 42 -0.47 34.24 -38.06
C ALA A 42 -0.80 32.97 -37.24
N THR A 43 0.23 32.26 -36.82
CA THR A 43 0.13 31.19 -35.83
C THR A 43 -0.28 31.81 -34.50
N VAL A 44 -1.54 31.59 -34.10
CA VAL A 44 -1.97 31.86 -32.72
C VAL A 44 -1.24 30.85 -31.84
N GLN A 45 -0.14 31.26 -31.22
CA GLN A 45 0.50 30.46 -30.18
C GLN A 45 -0.50 30.28 -29.03
N ALA A 46 -0.88 29.03 -28.76
CA ALA A 46 -1.56 28.69 -27.53
C ALA A 46 -0.69 29.14 -26.35
N PRO A 47 -1.27 29.70 -25.28
CA PRO A 47 -0.51 30.03 -24.08
C PRO A 47 0.25 28.78 -23.61
N PRO A 48 1.49 28.92 -23.11
CA PRO A 48 2.17 27.80 -22.48
C PRO A 48 1.27 27.25 -21.38
N ALA A 49 1.02 25.94 -21.42
CA ALA A 49 0.30 25.25 -20.36
C ALA A 49 1.03 25.55 -19.05
N GLN A 50 0.37 26.32 -18.19
CA GLN A 50 0.86 26.61 -16.85
C GLN A 50 1.03 25.26 -16.15
N PRO A 51 2.20 24.96 -15.54
CA PRO A 51 2.33 23.76 -14.73
C PRO A 51 1.19 23.77 -13.73
N ALA A 52 0.36 22.72 -13.72
CA ALA A 52 -0.62 22.56 -12.65
C ALA A 52 0.17 22.63 -11.35
N GLU A 53 -0.12 23.61 -10.50
CA GLU A 53 0.45 23.62 -9.16
C GLU A 53 0.16 22.26 -8.53
N PRO A 54 1.10 21.67 -7.75
CA PRO A 54 0.81 20.44 -7.05
C PRO A 54 -0.44 20.71 -6.22
N MET A 55 -1.56 20.10 -6.60
CA MET A 55 -2.68 19.99 -5.69
C MET A 55 -2.09 19.26 -4.50
N ASP A 56 -1.96 19.93 -3.35
CA ASP A 56 -1.68 19.22 -2.11
C ASP A 56 -2.76 18.13 -2.03
N GLY A 57 -2.43 16.85 -2.21
CA GLY A 57 -3.46 15.80 -2.25
C GLY A 57 -4.21 15.63 -0.94
N PHE A 58 -3.84 16.40 0.08
CA PHE A 58 -4.63 16.62 1.27
C PHE A 58 -5.81 17.60 1.06
N ALA A 59 -5.73 18.52 0.10
CA ALA A 59 -6.80 19.45 -0.24
C ALA A 59 -8.04 18.70 -0.76
N GLY A 60 -9.18 18.91 -0.10
CA GLY A 60 -10.44 18.23 -0.39
C GLY A 60 -10.45 16.73 -0.07
N LEU A 61 -9.43 16.23 0.65
CA LEU A 61 -9.36 14.82 1.07
C LEU A 61 -10.55 14.46 1.95
N ASP A 62 -11.05 15.40 2.76
CA ASP A 62 -12.25 15.20 3.60
C ASP A 62 -13.49 14.85 2.77
N VAL A 63 -13.70 15.52 1.63
CA VAL A 63 -14.80 15.24 0.70
C VAL A 63 -14.64 13.85 0.10
N ARG A 64 -13.42 13.51 -0.33
CA ARG A 64 -13.12 12.23 -0.97
C ARG A 64 -13.17 11.05 0.00
N VAL A 65 -12.77 11.24 1.26
CA VAL A 65 -12.91 10.24 2.34
C VAL A 65 -14.40 9.99 2.61
N ARG A 66 -15.22 11.04 2.73
CA ARG A 66 -16.68 10.89 2.87
C ARG A 66 -17.28 10.12 1.69
N GLN A 67 -16.86 10.44 0.47
CA GLN A 67 -17.31 9.74 -0.73
C GLN A 67 -16.90 8.26 -0.71
N ALA A 68 -15.63 7.95 -0.42
CA ALA A 68 -15.13 6.58 -0.37
C ALA A 68 -15.88 5.73 0.68
N THR A 69 -16.16 6.29 1.86
CA THR A 69 -16.95 5.61 2.89
C THR A 69 -18.41 5.41 2.45
N ALA A 70 -19.03 6.40 1.78
CA ALA A 70 -20.39 6.27 1.27
C ALA A 70 -20.50 5.23 0.14
N ASP A 71 -19.54 5.21 -0.78
CA ASP A 71 -19.48 4.24 -1.88
C ASP A 71 -19.30 2.81 -1.35
N ALA A 72 -18.46 2.61 -0.33
CA ALA A 72 -18.29 1.32 0.34
C ALA A 72 -19.58 0.87 1.04
N ALA A 73 -20.24 1.77 1.77
CA ALA A 73 -21.50 1.50 2.44
C ALA A 73 -22.62 1.11 1.46
N ALA A 74 -22.64 1.69 0.26
CA ALA A 74 -23.59 1.31 -0.80
C ALA A 74 -23.40 -0.15 -1.27
N SER A 75 -22.21 -0.72 -1.10
CA SER A 75 -21.92 -2.14 -1.32
C SER A 75 -22.00 -3.01 -0.06
N GLY A 76 -22.43 -2.43 1.08
CA GLY A 76 -22.54 -3.10 2.37
C GLY A 76 -21.23 -3.24 3.15
N ALA A 77 -20.12 -2.67 2.64
CA ALA A 77 -18.85 -2.68 3.32
C ALA A 77 -18.73 -1.50 4.31
N GLU A 78 -18.14 -1.77 5.47
CA GLU A 78 -17.86 -0.76 6.49
C GLU A 78 -16.39 -0.36 6.42
N ILE A 79 -16.11 0.96 6.33
CA ILE A 79 -14.75 1.50 6.32
C ILE A 79 -14.48 2.31 7.58
N GLU A 80 -13.33 2.03 8.19
CA GLU A 80 -12.70 2.86 9.22
C GLU A 80 -11.35 3.34 8.67
N THR A 81 -11.14 4.66 8.60
CA THR A 81 -9.91 5.22 8.03
C THR A 81 -9.46 6.52 8.69
N ALA A 82 -8.14 6.74 8.69
CA ALA A 82 -7.51 7.99 9.06
C ALA A 82 -6.28 8.22 8.17
N VAL A 83 -6.06 9.48 7.79
CA VAL A 83 -4.89 9.96 7.05
C VAL A 83 -4.32 11.16 7.79
N LEU A 84 -3.02 11.15 8.05
CA LEU A 84 -2.26 12.24 8.67
C LEU A 84 -1.28 12.83 7.66
N ASP A 85 -1.25 14.15 7.59
CA ASP A 85 -0.12 14.92 7.07
C ASP A 85 0.79 15.31 8.24
N ARG A 86 1.96 14.68 8.31
CA ARG A 86 2.91 14.86 9.41
C ARG A 86 3.54 16.25 9.45
N ASN A 87 3.58 16.96 8.32
CA ASN A 87 4.19 18.29 8.27
C ASN A 87 3.27 19.36 8.87
N THR A 88 1.96 19.20 8.71
CA THR A 88 0.96 20.16 9.19
C THR A 88 0.24 19.70 10.46
N GLY A 89 0.31 18.39 10.77
CA GLY A 89 -0.49 17.75 11.82
C GLY A 89 -1.96 17.56 11.43
N ALA A 90 -2.36 17.93 10.20
CA ALA A 90 -3.73 17.79 9.76
C ALA A 90 -4.10 16.31 9.62
N THR A 91 -5.27 15.95 10.14
CA THR A 91 -5.81 14.59 10.06
C THR A 91 -7.19 14.60 9.43
N VAL A 92 -7.44 13.69 8.50
CA VAL A 92 -8.76 13.42 7.92
C VAL A 92 -9.13 11.99 8.23
N SER A 93 -10.36 11.76 8.71
CA SER A 93 -10.88 10.44 9.03
C SER A 93 -12.24 10.18 8.41
N GLY A 94 -12.58 8.90 8.28
CA GLY A 94 -13.87 8.40 7.81
C GLY A 94 -14.25 7.15 8.59
N GLY A 95 -15.56 6.89 8.71
CA GLY A 95 -16.09 5.87 9.63
C GLY A 95 -16.45 6.45 11.00
N GLY A 96 -16.64 5.57 11.99
CA GLY A 96 -16.99 5.95 13.37
C GLY A 96 -15.79 6.02 14.32
N ASN A 97 -14.58 5.75 13.82
CA ASN A 97 -13.39 5.47 14.62
C ASN A 97 -13.61 4.29 15.59
N ASN A 98 -14.41 3.31 15.17
CA ASN A 98 -14.66 2.12 15.97
C ASN A 98 -13.42 1.21 15.96
N PRO A 99 -13.14 0.48 17.07
CA PRO A 99 -12.12 -0.55 17.06
C PRO A 99 -12.47 -1.68 16.08
N PHE A 100 -11.47 -2.13 15.33
CA PHE A 100 -11.54 -3.27 14.43
C PHE A 100 -10.34 -4.21 14.69
N PRO A 101 -10.49 -5.52 14.44
CA PRO A 101 -9.35 -6.42 14.44
C PRO A 101 -8.31 -5.97 13.41
N ILE A 102 -7.04 -5.97 13.79
CA ILE A 102 -5.96 -5.47 12.91
C ILE A 102 -5.22 -6.57 12.17
N ALA A 103 -5.55 -7.84 12.41
CA ALA A 103 -4.95 -8.99 11.77
C ALA A 103 -3.41 -8.88 11.78
N SER A 104 -2.77 -9.13 10.64
CA SER A 104 -1.32 -9.04 10.48
C SER A 104 -0.70 -7.65 10.65
N VAL A 105 -1.47 -6.57 10.82
CA VAL A 105 -0.92 -5.25 11.17
C VAL A 105 -0.34 -5.25 12.59
N VAL A 106 -0.83 -6.09 13.51
CA VAL A 106 -0.27 -6.21 14.87
C VAL A 106 1.21 -6.62 14.87
N LYS A 107 1.70 -7.24 13.77
CA LYS A 107 3.11 -7.60 13.63
C LYS A 107 4.04 -6.39 13.73
N LEU A 108 3.53 -5.17 13.49
CA LEU A 108 4.24 -3.93 13.79
C LEU A 108 4.50 -3.76 15.28
N PHE A 109 3.49 -4.02 16.13
CA PHE A 109 3.61 -3.94 17.58
C PHE A 109 4.55 -5.02 18.12
N ILE A 110 4.50 -6.23 17.54
CA ILE A 110 5.43 -7.32 17.86
C ILE A 110 6.87 -6.93 17.51
N ALA A 111 7.10 -6.41 16.30
CA ALA A 111 8.43 -5.97 15.85
C ALA A 111 8.97 -4.83 16.72
N ASP A 112 8.15 -3.82 16.99
CA ASP A 112 8.52 -2.67 17.82
C ASP A 112 8.95 -3.09 19.21
N ASP A 113 8.14 -3.89 19.88
CA ASP A 113 8.44 -4.36 21.22
C ASP A 113 9.68 -5.27 21.26
N LEU A 114 9.83 -6.15 20.27
CA LEU A 114 11.01 -7.02 20.12
C LEU A 114 12.29 -6.20 19.95
N LEU A 115 12.28 -5.21 19.07
CA LEU A 115 13.45 -4.38 18.77
C LEU A 115 13.78 -3.41 19.90
N LEU A 116 12.78 -2.91 20.61
CA LEU A 116 13.00 -2.13 21.83
C LEU A 116 13.71 -2.98 22.89
N GLN A 117 13.20 -4.17 23.18
CA GLN A 117 13.82 -5.07 24.16
C GLN A 117 15.26 -5.47 23.76
N GLU A 118 15.54 -5.62 22.47
CA GLU A 118 16.90 -5.84 21.97
C GLU A 118 17.79 -4.62 22.23
N SER A 119 17.33 -3.41 21.90
CA SER A 119 18.08 -2.17 22.09
C SER A 119 18.42 -1.90 23.56
N GLU A 120 17.58 -2.38 24.48
CA GLU A 120 17.79 -2.29 25.93
C GLU A 120 18.64 -3.43 26.49
N GLY A 121 19.13 -4.36 25.64
CA GLY A 121 19.92 -5.51 26.06
C GLY A 121 19.13 -6.57 26.85
N LYS A 122 17.79 -6.50 26.84
CA LYS A 122 16.92 -7.48 27.52
C LYS A 122 16.81 -8.78 26.72
N MET A 123 17.08 -8.73 25.42
CA MET A 123 17.23 -9.90 24.57
C MET A 123 18.25 -9.66 23.45
N ALA A 124 18.66 -10.73 22.77
CA ALA A 124 19.49 -10.66 21.58
C ALA A 124 18.76 -11.33 20.40
N LEU A 125 18.77 -10.70 19.23
CA LEU A 125 18.27 -11.32 18.00
C LEU A 125 19.43 -11.98 17.25
N SER A 126 19.27 -13.27 17.00
CA SER A 126 20.18 -14.01 16.12
C SER A 126 20.02 -13.58 14.67
N ALA A 127 20.96 -13.98 13.81
CA ALA A 127 20.81 -13.79 12.36
C ALA A 127 19.56 -14.52 11.80
N ALA A 128 19.12 -15.60 12.43
CA ALA A 128 17.88 -16.29 12.07
C ALA A 128 16.65 -15.47 12.49
N ASP A 129 16.66 -14.90 13.69
CA ASP A 129 15.59 -14.02 14.17
C ASP A 129 15.43 -12.80 13.24
N ARG A 130 16.53 -12.19 12.81
CA ARG A 130 16.50 -11.08 11.83
C ARG A 130 15.80 -11.47 10.52
N LYS A 131 16.10 -12.66 9.99
CA LYS A 131 15.42 -13.17 8.78
C LYS A 131 13.93 -13.41 9.01
N SER A 132 13.57 -13.95 10.17
CA SER A 132 12.17 -14.15 10.56
C SER A 132 11.44 -12.81 10.71
N LEU A 133 12.08 -11.79 11.29
CA LEU A 133 11.54 -10.43 11.39
C LEU A 133 11.30 -9.83 10.01
N ASP A 134 12.26 -9.96 9.09
CA ASP A 134 12.10 -9.50 7.72
C ASP A 134 10.93 -10.20 7.01
N ALA A 135 10.83 -11.53 7.14
CA ALA A 135 9.73 -12.30 6.57
C ALA A 135 8.37 -11.93 7.19
N MET A 136 8.32 -11.71 8.50
CA MET A 136 7.13 -11.27 9.23
C MET A 136 6.63 -9.91 8.71
N LEU A 137 7.54 -8.96 8.48
CA LEU A 137 7.16 -7.61 8.06
C LEU A 137 6.90 -7.52 6.56
N ARG A 138 7.72 -8.17 5.72
CA ARG A 138 7.61 -8.09 4.25
C ARG A 138 6.55 -9.00 3.67
N SER A 139 6.51 -10.26 4.10
CA SER A 139 5.63 -11.31 3.57
C SER A 139 4.58 -11.77 4.58
N SER A 140 4.43 -11.05 5.69
CA SER A 140 3.42 -11.34 6.70
C SER A 140 3.50 -12.73 7.32
N ASP A 141 4.70 -13.30 7.46
CA ASP A 141 4.89 -14.64 8.02
C ASP A 141 4.31 -14.82 9.43
N ASP A 142 3.33 -15.72 9.57
CA ASP A 142 2.63 -15.98 10.83
C ASP A 142 3.45 -16.82 11.81
N SER A 143 4.33 -17.69 11.32
CA SER A 143 5.17 -18.52 12.18
C SER A 143 6.22 -17.68 12.91
N ALA A 144 6.79 -16.69 12.20
CA ALA A 144 7.67 -15.69 12.78
C ALA A 144 6.92 -14.80 13.80
N ALA A 145 5.70 -14.36 13.47
CA ALA A 145 4.89 -13.59 14.40
C ALA A 145 4.55 -14.36 15.68
N GLN A 146 4.12 -15.62 15.54
CA GLN A 146 3.82 -16.47 16.69
C GLN A 146 5.05 -16.66 17.58
N MET A 147 6.21 -16.93 16.98
CA MET A 147 7.48 -17.08 17.71
C MET A 147 7.82 -15.83 18.53
N PHE A 148 7.73 -14.64 17.92
CA PHE A 148 8.07 -13.38 18.61
C PHE A 148 7.01 -12.95 19.61
N TRP A 149 5.74 -13.23 19.34
CA TRP A 149 4.63 -13.03 20.27
C TRP A 149 4.83 -13.83 21.55
N ASP A 150 5.08 -15.13 21.42
CA ASP A 150 5.30 -16.03 22.56
C ASP A 150 6.56 -15.64 23.34
N ARG A 151 7.67 -15.39 22.62
CA ARG A 151 8.94 -14.95 23.20
C ARG A 151 8.80 -13.63 23.98
N SER A 152 7.89 -12.75 23.58
CA SER A 152 7.68 -11.43 24.19
C SER A 152 6.53 -11.41 25.21
N GLY A 153 5.97 -12.56 25.57
CA GLY A 153 4.97 -12.69 26.62
C GLY A 153 3.52 -12.41 26.17
N GLY A 154 3.22 -12.61 24.90
CA GLY A 154 1.88 -12.52 24.34
C GLY A 154 1.25 -11.14 24.53
N ASN A 155 0.08 -11.07 25.20
CA ASN A 155 -0.65 -9.82 25.46
C ASN A 155 0.19 -8.72 26.15
N ALA A 156 1.30 -9.07 26.80
CA ALA A 156 2.23 -8.09 27.36
C ALA A 156 2.85 -7.17 26.29
N VAL A 157 3.00 -7.64 25.05
CA VAL A 157 3.40 -6.83 23.89
C VAL A 157 2.42 -5.66 23.68
N ILE A 158 1.13 -5.96 23.63
CA ILE A 158 0.08 -4.96 23.40
C ILE A 158 0.05 -3.95 24.54
N ALA A 159 0.17 -4.42 25.79
CA ALA A 159 0.21 -3.54 26.96
C ALA A 159 1.37 -2.53 26.90
N ARG A 160 2.58 -3.00 26.58
CA ARG A 160 3.78 -2.14 26.49
C ARG A 160 3.70 -1.14 25.33
N VAL A 161 3.30 -1.59 24.14
CA VAL A 161 3.16 -0.72 22.96
C VAL A 161 2.06 0.31 23.19
N LYS A 162 0.88 -0.11 23.65
CA LYS A 162 -0.22 0.82 23.97
C LYS A 162 0.20 1.91 24.95
N ALA A 163 0.94 1.54 26.01
CA ALA A 163 1.40 2.49 27.01
C ALA A 163 2.38 3.52 26.44
N ARG A 164 3.37 3.10 25.65
CA ARG A 164 4.37 4.00 25.06
C ARG A 164 3.79 4.95 24.01
N TYR A 165 2.88 4.44 23.18
CA TYR A 165 2.30 5.20 22.08
C TYR A 165 1.00 5.92 22.45
N GLY A 166 0.40 5.63 23.62
CA GLY A 166 -0.87 6.22 24.03
C GLY A 166 -2.06 5.77 23.17
N LEU A 167 -2.12 4.47 22.83
CA LEU A 167 -3.11 3.90 21.92
C LEU A 167 -4.41 3.53 22.65
N ALA A 168 -5.23 4.52 23.00
CA ALA A 168 -6.36 4.35 23.91
C ALA A 168 -7.41 3.34 23.40
N GLY A 169 -7.68 3.33 22.10
CA GLY A 169 -8.64 2.43 21.44
C GLY A 169 -8.12 1.02 21.17
N THR A 170 -6.82 0.79 21.37
CA THR A 170 -6.18 -0.51 21.14
C THR A 170 -6.41 -1.44 22.32
N THR A 171 -6.81 -2.68 22.05
CA THR A 171 -7.07 -3.68 23.08
C THR A 171 -6.43 -5.02 22.74
N ALA A 172 -5.90 -5.67 23.77
CA ALA A 172 -5.29 -7.00 23.64
C ALA A 172 -6.36 -8.05 23.29
N PRO A 173 -6.00 -9.09 22.54
CA PRO A 173 -6.93 -10.14 22.16
C PRO A 173 -7.38 -10.93 23.39
N TYR A 174 -8.68 -11.20 23.48
CA TYR A 174 -9.29 -11.91 24.62
C TYR A 174 -8.90 -13.39 24.68
N ASN A 175 -8.56 -13.98 23.53
CA ASN A 175 -8.20 -15.39 23.35
C ASN A 175 -6.69 -15.63 23.25
N GLY A 176 -5.87 -14.58 23.41
CA GLY A 176 -4.40 -14.66 23.31
C GLY A 176 -3.85 -14.81 21.88
N HIS A 177 -4.70 -14.83 20.86
CA HIS A 177 -4.29 -14.88 19.46
C HIS A 177 -4.03 -13.46 18.93
N TRP A 178 -2.79 -13.16 18.56
CA TRP A 178 -2.34 -11.80 18.25
C TRP A 178 -3.15 -11.14 17.12
N ASP A 179 -3.61 -11.91 16.14
CA ASP A 179 -4.31 -11.44 14.94
C ASP A 179 -5.66 -10.76 15.24
N VAL A 180 -6.32 -11.14 16.34
CA VAL A 180 -7.60 -10.52 16.75
C VAL A 180 -7.42 -9.36 17.73
N THR A 181 -6.19 -8.85 17.88
CA THR A 181 -5.94 -7.55 18.53
C THR A 181 -6.80 -6.49 17.87
N GLN A 182 -7.49 -5.67 18.66
CA GLN A 182 -8.28 -4.56 18.11
C GLN A 182 -7.53 -3.24 18.22
N SER A 183 -7.71 -2.35 17.25
CA SER A 183 -7.22 -0.97 17.27
C SER A 183 -8.17 -0.08 16.47
N THR A 184 -7.91 1.22 16.48
CA THR A 184 -8.65 2.20 15.67
C THR A 184 -7.75 2.74 14.56
N ALA A 185 -8.34 3.30 13.51
CA ALA A 185 -7.56 3.94 12.45
C ALA A 185 -6.72 5.10 13.00
N GLY A 186 -7.27 5.88 13.95
CA GLY A 186 -6.54 6.95 14.63
C GLY A 186 -5.35 6.45 15.46
N ASP A 187 -5.50 5.36 16.22
CA ASP A 187 -4.40 4.75 16.97
C ASP A 187 -3.29 4.24 16.04
N LEU A 188 -3.65 3.60 14.92
CA LEU A 188 -2.65 3.11 13.96
C LEU A 188 -1.88 4.26 13.31
N VAL A 189 -2.56 5.34 12.92
CA VAL A 189 -1.90 6.55 12.40
C VAL A 189 -0.99 7.18 13.46
N ARG A 190 -1.45 7.29 14.70
CA ARG A 190 -0.65 7.79 15.83
C ARG A 190 0.58 6.93 16.08
N TYR A 191 0.45 5.61 16.01
CA TYR A 191 1.58 4.69 16.13
C TYR A 191 2.66 4.98 15.08
N TYR A 192 2.28 5.10 13.80
CA TYR A 192 3.23 5.40 12.73
C TYR A 192 3.90 6.78 12.90
N ASP A 193 3.15 7.80 13.29
CA ASP A 193 3.71 9.15 13.48
C ASP A 193 4.80 9.15 14.56
N MET A 194 4.48 8.55 15.71
CA MET A 194 5.40 8.42 16.84
C MET A 194 6.56 7.45 16.59
N LEU A 195 6.37 6.47 15.69
CA LEU A 195 7.43 5.56 15.25
C LEU A 195 8.45 6.31 14.37
N LEU A 196 7.97 7.20 13.50
CA LEU A 196 8.81 7.97 12.57
C LEU A 196 9.55 9.13 13.25
N ASP A 197 9.00 9.71 14.32
CA ASP A 197 9.66 10.79 15.07
C ASP A 197 10.41 10.29 16.33
N GLY A 198 10.27 9.02 16.69
CA GLY A 198 10.90 8.39 17.85
C GLY A 198 10.20 8.65 19.19
N ALA A 199 9.09 9.37 19.23
CA ALA A 199 8.34 9.68 20.46
C ALA A 199 7.75 8.43 21.13
N GLY A 200 7.62 7.31 20.40
CA GLY A 200 7.28 5.99 20.96
C GLY A 200 8.38 5.34 21.80
N GLY A 201 9.56 5.96 21.88
CA GLY A 201 10.72 5.48 22.65
C GLY A 201 11.53 4.39 21.96
N LEU A 202 11.15 3.98 20.75
CA LEU A 202 11.95 3.07 19.93
C LEU A 202 13.12 3.87 19.31
N PRO A 203 14.37 3.40 19.42
CA PRO A 203 15.50 4.08 18.79
C PRO A 203 15.30 4.24 17.27
N PRO A 204 15.69 5.37 16.66
CA PRO A 204 15.42 5.66 15.24
C PRO A 204 15.89 4.57 14.29
N GLU A 205 17.05 3.96 14.54
CA GLU A 205 17.59 2.87 13.72
C GLU A 205 16.72 1.59 13.73
N GLN A 206 16.01 1.36 14.83
CA GLN A 206 15.05 0.26 14.95
C GLN A 206 13.74 0.61 14.23
N GLY A 207 13.30 1.87 14.34
CA GLY A 207 12.17 2.38 13.55
C GLY A 207 12.43 2.27 12.05
N ASP A 208 13.64 2.63 11.60
CA ASP A 208 14.09 2.49 10.22
C ASP A 208 14.12 1.03 9.76
N THR A 209 14.47 0.09 10.63
CA THR A 209 14.39 -1.34 10.34
C THR A 209 12.95 -1.77 10.04
N ILE A 210 11.97 -1.29 10.80
CA ILE A 210 10.55 -1.57 10.56
C ILE A 210 10.13 -0.96 9.22
N ILE A 211 10.27 0.35 9.04
CA ILE A 211 9.76 1.00 7.83
C ILE A 211 10.51 0.55 6.58
N GLY A 212 11.82 0.28 6.68
CA GLY A 212 12.62 -0.28 5.59
C GLY A 212 12.14 -1.66 5.13
N ASN A 213 11.63 -2.48 6.06
CA ASN A 213 10.96 -3.74 5.73
C ASN A 213 9.60 -3.51 5.07
N LEU A 214 8.80 -2.57 5.56
CA LEU A 214 7.49 -2.22 5.00
C LEU A 214 7.61 -1.66 3.56
N ALA A 215 8.66 -0.90 3.26
CA ALA A 215 8.99 -0.43 1.91
C ALA A 215 9.34 -1.58 0.94
N GLN A 216 9.68 -2.75 1.48
CA GLN A 216 10.01 -3.97 0.76
C GLN A 216 8.90 -5.03 0.88
N SER A 217 7.67 -4.63 1.22
CA SER A 217 6.52 -5.53 1.27
C SER A 217 6.39 -6.30 -0.06
N THR A 218 6.23 -7.61 0.01
CA THR A 218 6.15 -8.46 -1.19
C THR A 218 4.74 -8.42 -1.80
N PRO A 219 4.55 -8.79 -3.08
CA PRO A 219 3.20 -8.86 -3.67
C PRO A 219 2.31 -9.94 -3.04
N THR A 220 2.92 -10.98 -2.45
CA THR A 220 2.23 -12.17 -1.95
C THR A 220 2.77 -12.53 -0.58
N GLY A 221 1.88 -12.83 0.38
CA GLY A 221 2.26 -13.31 1.70
C GLY A 221 2.91 -14.70 1.66
N THR A 222 3.56 -15.10 2.76
CA THR A 222 4.13 -16.46 2.89
C THR A 222 3.07 -17.55 2.73
N ASP A 223 1.82 -17.24 3.08
CA ASP A 223 0.64 -18.08 2.92
C ASP A 223 0.12 -18.17 1.46
N GLY A 224 0.72 -17.43 0.52
CA GLY A 224 0.28 -17.34 -0.87
C GLY A 224 -0.82 -16.29 -1.11
N TYR A 225 -1.20 -15.51 -0.10
CA TYR A 225 -2.27 -14.53 -0.22
C TYR A 225 -1.83 -13.29 -1.02
N PRO A 226 -2.63 -12.80 -1.98
CA PRO A 226 -2.40 -11.51 -2.64
C PRO A 226 -2.47 -10.35 -1.65
N GLN A 227 -1.33 -9.94 -1.09
CA GLN A 227 -1.30 -8.94 -0.03
C GLN A 227 -1.28 -7.51 -0.55
N ARG A 228 -1.03 -7.28 -1.83
CA ARG A 228 -1.14 -5.93 -2.40
C ARG A 228 -2.61 -5.57 -2.64
N PHE A 229 -3.19 -4.82 -1.71
CA PHE A 229 -4.52 -4.20 -1.78
C PHE A 229 -4.57 -2.94 -0.90
N GLY A 230 -5.52 -2.03 -1.16
CA GLY A 230 -5.62 -0.77 -0.45
C GLY A 230 -4.51 0.19 -0.86
N ILE A 231 -3.73 0.69 0.10
CA ILE A 231 -2.64 1.68 -0.10
C ILE A 231 -1.73 1.36 -1.29
N PRO A 232 -1.05 0.18 -1.38
CA PRO A 232 -0.09 -0.09 -2.45
C PRO A 232 -0.68 -0.17 -3.87
N GLU A 233 -1.99 -0.42 -4.01
CA GLU A 233 -2.67 -0.47 -5.31
C GLU A 233 -3.52 0.77 -5.59
N GLY A 234 -3.85 1.52 -4.54
CA GLY A 234 -4.54 2.80 -4.61
C GLY A 234 -3.59 3.94 -4.94
N LEU A 235 -2.41 3.96 -4.31
CA LEU A 235 -1.33 4.93 -4.50
C LEU A 235 -0.24 4.36 -5.43
N TYR A 236 -0.66 3.88 -6.61
CA TYR A 236 0.23 3.17 -7.54
C TYR A 236 1.29 4.05 -8.23
N ALA A 237 1.18 5.38 -8.13
CA ALA A 237 2.05 6.35 -8.81
C ALA A 237 3.15 6.91 -7.89
N GLU A 238 3.29 6.39 -6.67
CA GLU A 238 4.35 6.79 -5.73
C GLU A 238 4.87 5.62 -4.88
N PRO A 239 6.08 5.74 -4.30
CA PRO A 239 6.59 4.75 -3.36
C PRO A 239 5.75 4.71 -2.08
N VAL A 240 5.50 3.51 -1.57
CA VAL A 240 4.80 3.29 -0.31
C VAL A 240 5.59 2.33 0.57
N ALA A 241 5.43 2.46 1.90
CA ALA A 241 5.91 1.48 2.87
C ALA A 241 4.71 1.01 3.69
N VAL A 242 4.31 -0.25 3.52
CA VAL A 242 2.99 -0.71 3.95
C VAL A 242 3.02 -2.01 4.74
N LYS A 243 2.09 -2.15 5.68
CA LYS A 243 1.73 -3.43 6.31
C LYS A 243 0.24 -3.68 6.18
N GLN A 244 -0.06 -4.88 5.69
CA GLN A 244 -1.40 -5.34 5.38
C GLN A 244 -1.83 -6.37 6.42
N GLY A 245 -3.14 -6.46 6.62
CA GLY A 245 -3.80 -7.46 7.45
C GLY A 245 -5.05 -7.97 6.76
N TRP A 246 -5.31 -9.27 6.85
CA TRP A 246 -6.51 -9.88 6.31
C TRP A 246 -6.88 -11.11 7.11
N PHE A 247 -8.17 -11.40 7.15
CA PHE A 247 -8.70 -12.74 7.38
C PHE A 247 -10.17 -12.75 6.96
N CYS A 248 -10.72 -13.94 6.78
CA CYS A 248 -12.15 -14.08 6.51
C CYS A 248 -12.95 -14.11 7.79
N CYS A 249 -14.26 -13.93 7.61
CA CYS A 249 -15.28 -14.46 8.48
C CYS A 249 -15.37 -13.75 9.85
N TRP A 250 -15.14 -12.44 9.88
CA TRP A 250 -15.37 -11.62 11.06
C TRP A 250 -16.86 -11.29 11.20
N ASN A 251 -17.45 -11.48 12.38
CA ASN A 251 -18.87 -11.21 12.64
C ASN A 251 -19.81 -11.84 11.58
N GLY A 252 -19.52 -13.07 11.17
CA GLY A 252 -20.27 -13.77 10.12
C GLY A 252 -19.38 -14.02 8.91
N GLY A 253 -19.87 -13.69 7.71
CA GLY A 253 -19.16 -13.93 6.44
C GLY A 253 -18.21 -12.83 6.00
N ASN A 254 -18.06 -11.74 6.78
CA ASN A 254 -17.35 -10.55 6.32
C ASN A 254 -15.85 -10.81 6.18
N GLN A 255 -15.29 -10.35 5.07
CA GLN A 255 -13.86 -10.30 4.82
C GLN A 255 -13.30 -9.06 5.48
N LEU A 256 -12.31 -9.26 6.36
CA LEU A 256 -11.53 -8.17 6.91
C LEU A 256 -10.32 -7.92 6.01
N HIS A 257 -10.15 -6.66 5.60
CA HIS A 257 -8.93 -6.18 4.97
C HIS A 257 -8.47 -4.91 5.66
N VAL A 258 -7.18 -4.84 6.00
CA VAL A 258 -6.55 -3.68 6.62
C VAL A 258 -5.30 -3.33 5.82
N SER A 259 -5.16 -2.05 5.52
CA SER A 259 -4.03 -1.50 4.76
C SER A 259 -3.50 -0.29 5.52
N THR A 260 -2.25 -0.36 5.97
CA THR A 260 -1.61 0.73 6.72
C THR A 260 -0.25 1.05 6.14
N GLY A 261 0.24 2.28 6.32
CA GLY A 261 1.58 2.62 5.91
C GLY A 261 1.86 4.11 5.76
N THR A 262 3.02 4.37 5.15
CA THR A 262 3.54 5.70 4.87
C THR A 262 3.76 5.89 3.39
N PHE A 263 3.61 7.12 2.92
CA PHE A 263 3.72 7.50 1.51
C PHE A 263 4.03 9.00 1.39
N GLY A 264 4.26 9.46 0.17
CA GLY A 264 4.68 10.80 -0.17
C GLY A 264 6.16 11.06 0.08
N PRO A 265 6.64 12.25 -0.32
CA PRO A 265 8.01 12.68 -0.07
C PRO A 265 8.37 12.55 1.40
N GLU A 266 9.53 11.96 1.70
CA GLU A 266 10.05 11.80 3.07
C GLU A 266 9.06 11.14 4.05
N ARG A 267 8.13 10.30 3.55
CA ARG A 267 7.08 9.66 4.36
C ARG A 267 6.21 10.69 5.09
N ARG A 268 5.91 11.81 4.42
CA ARG A 268 5.07 12.90 4.96
C ARG A 268 3.68 12.42 5.35
N TYR A 269 3.09 11.49 4.61
CA TYR A 269 1.72 11.05 4.85
C TYR A 269 1.68 9.66 5.48
N VAL A 270 0.76 9.48 6.41
CA VAL A 270 0.47 8.21 7.08
C VAL A 270 -1.00 7.89 6.87
N MET A 271 -1.33 6.64 6.57
CA MET A 271 -2.72 6.20 6.44
C MET A 271 -2.93 4.85 7.13
N ALA A 272 -4.10 4.71 7.73
CA ALA A 272 -4.68 3.43 8.09
C ALA A 272 -6.09 3.36 7.49
N ILE A 273 -6.42 2.23 6.86
CA ILE A 273 -7.76 1.93 6.37
C ILE A 273 -8.09 0.47 6.65
N ALA A 274 -9.25 0.23 7.23
CA ALA A 274 -9.84 -1.09 7.38
C ALA A 274 -11.17 -1.15 6.64
N SER A 275 -11.48 -2.33 6.11
CA SER A 275 -12.74 -2.66 5.47
C SER A 275 -13.26 -3.97 6.05
N LEU A 276 -14.49 -3.95 6.55
CA LEU A 276 -15.28 -5.16 6.81
C LEU A 276 -16.28 -5.29 5.68
N ASP A 277 -16.03 -6.24 4.78
CA ASP A 277 -16.72 -6.34 3.50
C ASP A 277 -17.51 -7.65 3.43
N PRO A 278 -18.85 -7.62 3.21
CA PRO A 278 -19.67 -8.83 3.15
C PRO A 278 -19.52 -9.61 1.83
N THR A 279 -18.71 -9.12 0.88
CA THR A 279 -18.49 -9.76 -0.42
C THR A 279 -17.40 -10.85 -0.35
N GLY A 280 -17.14 -11.50 -1.50
CA GLY A 280 -16.05 -12.48 -1.59
C GLY A 280 -14.67 -11.83 -1.46
N GLU A 281 -13.70 -12.59 -0.98
CA GLU A 281 -12.32 -12.16 -0.71
C GLU A 281 -11.69 -11.27 -1.80
N ALA A 282 -11.82 -11.65 -3.08
CA ALA A 282 -11.27 -10.88 -4.19
C ALA A 282 -11.96 -9.52 -4.36
N ALA A 283 -13.29 -9.49 -4.29
CA ALA A 283 -14.07 -8.26 -4.35
C ALA A 283 -13.76 -7.35 -3.15
N ALA A 284 -13.61 -7.91 -1.94
CA ALA A 284 -13.24 -7.14 -0.75
C ALA A 284 -11.88 -6.43 -0.92
N ARG A 285 -10.86 -7.09 -1.48
CA ARG A 285 -9.58 -6.46 -1.84
C ARG A 285 -9.75 -5.33 -2.87
N GLU A 286 -10.57 -5.55 -3.88
CA GLU A 286 -10.85 -4.53 -4.90
C GLU A 286 -11.59 -3.33 -4.31
N ASN A 287 -12.53 -3.56 -3.40
CA ASN A 287 -13.35 -2.53 -2.77
C ASN A 287 -12.53 -1.60 -1.88
N ILE A 288 -11.70 -2.16 -0.98
CA ILE A 288 -10.80 -1.32 -0.17
C ILE A 288 -9.78 -0.57 -1.05
N THR A 289 -9.32 -1.18 -2.14
CA THR A 289 -8.44 -0.51 -3.12
C THR A 289 -9.16 0.64 -3.83
N ARG A 290 -10.41 0.45 -4.22
CA ARG A 290 -11.24 1.50 -4.83
C ARG A 290 -11.45 2.67 -3.88
N ALA A 291 -11.69 2.39 -2.60
CA ALA A 291 -11.82 3.44 -1.58
C ALA A 291 -10.55 4.32 -1.53
N VAL A 292 -9.36 3.71 -1.53
CA VAL A 292 -8.09 4.47 -1.59
C VAL A 292 -7.96 5.26 -2.89
N LYS A 293 -8.36 4.71 -4.05
CA LYS A 293 -8.35 5.43 -5.33
C LYS A 293 -9.32 6.62 -5.36
N THR A 294 -10.46 6.50 -4.68
CA THR A 294 -11.41 7.61 -4.49
C THR A 294 -10.77 8.71 -3.64
N MET A 295 -10.04 8.34 -2.57
CA MET A 295 -9.33 9.28 -1.70
C MET A 295 -8.17 10.00 -2.40
N PHE A 296 -7.43 9.28 -3.26
CA PHE A 296 -6.23 9.78 -3.95
C PHE A 296 -6.36 9.58 -5.48
N PRO A 297 -7.16 10.41 -6.16
CA PRO A 297 -7.34 10.31 -7.59
C PRO A 297 -6.00 10.54 -8.31
N GLY A 298 -5.66 9.66 -9.25
CA GLY A 298 -4.35 9.68 -9.92
C GLY A 298 -3.27 8.83 -9.24
N GLY A 299 -3.60 8.18 -8.12
CA GLY A 299 -2.74 7.21 -7.46
C GLY A 299 -1.54 7.82 -6.75
N LYS A 300 -1.66 9.07 -6.34
CA LYS A 300 -0.68 9.79 -5.53
C LYS A 300 -1.35 10.91 -4.72
N VAL A 301 -0.62 11.45 -3.75
CA VAL A 301 -0.92 12.74 -3.11
C VAL A 301 -0.54 13.89 -4.02
#